data_AF-A0A1G5D6C4-F1
#
_entry.id   AF-A0A1G5D6C4-F1
#
_cell.length_a   1.000
_cell.length_b   1.000
_cell.length_c   1.000
_cell.angle_alpha   90.00
_cell.angle_beta   90.00
_cell.angle_gamma   90.00
#
_symmetry.space_group_name_H-M   'P 1'
#
loop_
_entity.id
_entity.type
_entity.pdbx_description
1 polymer ?
#
loop_
_entity_poly.entity_id
_entity_poly.type
_entity_poly.pdbx_seq_one_letter_code
_entity_poly.pdbx_strand_id
1 'polypeptide(L)'
;MRKPLGPIGTLLCRCLSYLAGSPARTGIRGLSLLVALLALPCVASGMEALSEHQMKGTTAQAGISIAMDDVTFYHHVDAFRLTDPDDPSGYMEFQDIESLTTIDVGTSDVNGDNTIGCITLDLFTVSDATSPINGKPLLYLVGADIDYNKDLTIGAINVCGTDIGSAAVDNYAMPSFHLYLGAHDCGVDLEFGARITMDQFSYGTSPDDTLTLSGITLAGSFTDNPADTPSDPSTWQAGGEFVLGDIASGNPLTIDVATDTTASWADDADGNPIPNPRLGSGFIAINMPMEGSLRIENMGFGTNDFGALALDNIQAHKLYIEIPGRGLGVP
;
A
#
# COMPACT_ATOMS: atom_id res chain seq x y z
N MET A 1 -0.68 -19.87 0.24
CA MET A 1 0.41 -18.96 0.65
C MET A 1 1.64 -19.15 -0.24
N ARG A 2 1.83 -18.28 -1.23
CA ARG A 2 3.09 -18.19 -1.99
C ARG A 2 3.99 -17.19 -1.25
N LYS A 3 5.28 -17.50 -1.09
CA LYS A 3 6.25 -16.57 -0.52
C LYS A 3 6.39 -15.35 -1.44
N PRO A 4 6.49 -14.12 -0.90
CA PRO A 4 6.84 -12.96 -1.72
C PRO A 4 8.19 -13.21 -2.41
N LEU A 5 8.31 -12.73 -3.65
CA LEU A 5 9.53 -12.76 -4.45
C LEU A 5 10.55 -11.75 -3.88
N GLY A 6 11.11 -12.07 -2.71
CA GLY A 6 12.17 -11.27 -2.11
C GLY A 6 13.50 -11.46 -2.86
N PRO A 7 14.38 -10.45 -2.88
CA PRO A 7 15.74 -10.61 -3.38
C PRO A 7 16.45 -11.74 -2.62
N ILE A 8 17.02 -12.69 -3.36
CA ILE A 8 17.91 -13.73 -2.81
C ILE A 8 19.23 -13.04 -2.48
N GLY A 9 19.31 -12.35 -1.35
CA GLY A 9 20.45 -11.43 -1.16
C GLY A 9 20.69 -10.76 0.18
N THR A 10 19.99 -11.09 1.28
CA THR A 10 20.35 -10.48 2.59
C THR A 10 20.10 -11.44 3.73
N LEU A 11 21.06 -12.32 3.97
CA LEU A 11 21.03 -13.29 5.07
C LEU A 11 22.37 -13.26 5.79
N LEU A 12 22.66 -12.19 6.54
CA LEU A 12 23.71 -12.22 7.57
C LEU A 12 23.56 -11.08 8.59
N CYS A 13 22.61 -11.21 9.50
CA CYS A 13 22.75 -10.63 10.85
C CYS A 13 22.19 -11.61 11.88
N ARG A 14 22.87 -12.75 12.04
CA ARG A 14 22.74 -13.64 13.19
C ARG A 14 24.12 -13.85 13.80
N CYS A 15 24.31 -13.33 15.02
CA CYS A 15 25.26 -13.72 16.08
C CYS A 15 25.59 -12.44 16.88
N LEU A 16 25.11 -12.25 18.11
CA LEU A 16 25.65 -12.91 19.29
C LEU A 16 24.69 -12.72 20.49
N SER A 17 23.99 -13.77 20.90
CA SER A 17 23.32 -13.80 22.20
C SER A 17 23.18 -15.23 22.71
N TYR A 18 24.31 -15.95 22.88
CA TYR A 18 24.32 -17.21 23.63
C TYR A 18 25.72 -17.51 24.18
N LEU A 19 26.08 -16.93 25.33
CA LEU A 19 27.13 -17.47 26.21
C LEU A 19 26.84 -17.07 27.67
N ALA A 20 25.79 -17.64 28.25
CA ALA A 20 25.66 -17.75 29.71
C ALA A 20 25.98 -19.20 30.09
N GLY A 21 27.22 -19.45 30.52
CA GLY A 21 27.65 -20.80 30.90
C GLY A 21 29.06 -20.86 31.49
N SER A 22 29.12 -20.86 32.82
CA SER A 22 30.23 -21.33 33.69
C SER A 22 31.50 -20.46 33.85
N PRO A 23 31.84 -20.03 35.08
CA PRO A 23 33.06 -19.30 35.38
C PRO A 23 34.18 -20.26 35.82
N ALA A 24 35.17 -20.52 34.96
CA ALA A 24 36.52 -20.94 35.39
C ALA A 24 37.47 -21.10 34.19
N ARG A 25 38.23 -20.03 33.89
CA ARG A 25 39.65 -20.05 33.47
C ARG A 25 40.04 -18.67 32.95
N THR A 26 40.34 -17.82 33.92
CA THR A 26 40.90 -16.48 33.81
C THR A 26 42.31 -16.49 33.24
N GLY A 27 42.61 -15.52 32.38
CA GLY A 27 43.97 -14.99 32.29
C GLY A 27 44.41 -14.45 30.93
N ILE A 28 44.39 -15.26 29.87
CA ILE A 28 45.24 -14.97 28.70
C ILE A 28 44.48 -15.00 27.36
N ARG A 29 43.30 -15.63 27.27
CA ARG A 29 42.56 -15.77 25.99
C ARG A 29 41.68 -14.56 25.62
N GLY A 30 41.28 -13.73 26.59
CA GLY A 30 40.45 -12.54 26.33
C GLY A 30 41.21 -11.39 25.68
N LEU A 31 42.50 -11.23 26.01
CA LEU A 31 43.32 -10.13 25.50
C LEU A 31 43.65 -10.31 24.00
N SER A 32 43.87 -11.56 23.55
CA SER A 32 44.17 -11.87 22.15
C SER A 32 42.97 -11.64 21.22
N LEU A 33 41.75 -11.90 21.70
CA LEU A 33 40.52 -11.66 20.93
C LEU A 33 40.22 -10.15 20.84
N LEU A 34 40.44 -9.39 21.91
CA LEU A 34 40.27 -7.95 21.95
C LEU A 34 41.28 -7.22 21.03
N VAL A 35 42.54 -7.67 21.00
CA VAL A 35 43.57 -7.13 20.10
C VAL A 35 43.30 -7.51 18.64
N ALA A 36 42.76 -8.70 18.37
CA ALA A 36 42.34 -9.07 17.01
C ALA A 36 41.13 -8.26 16.51
N LEU A 37 40.19 -7.92 17.39
CA LEU A 37 39.06 -7.03 17.08
C LEU A 37 39.49 -5.57 16.88
N LEU A 38 40.49 -5.09 17.63
CA LEU A 38 41.06 -3.75 17.49
C LEU A 38 42.04 -3.63 16.30
N ALA A 39 42.53 -4.75 15.77
CA ALA A 39 43.40 -4.82 14.60
C ALA A 39 42.63 -5.07 13.30
N LEU A 40 41.30 -5.24 13.34
CA LEU A 40 40.49 -5.09 12.15
C LEU A 40 40.64 -3.63 11.70
N PRO A 41 41.23 -3.36 10.52
CA PRO A 41 41.20 -2.01 10.01
C PRO A 41 39.71 -1.67 9.87
N CYS A 42 39.27 -0.69 10.66
CA CYS A 42 38.07 0.05 10.36
C CYS A 42 38.40 0.85 9.10
N VAL A 43 38.49 0.16 7.96
CA VAL A 43 38.40 0.79 6.65
C VAL A 43 36.98 1.32 6.63
N ALA A 44 36.86 2.59 7.01
CA ALA A 44 35.88 3.44 6.38
C ALA A 44 36.16 3.31 4.89
N SER A 45 35.46 2.40 4.23
CA SER A 45 35.35 2.39 2.78
C SER A 45 34.73 3.74 2.45
N GLY A 46 35.59 4.72 2.19
CA GLY A 46 35.17 6.02 1.71
C GLY A 46 34.39 5.78 0.44
N MET A 47 33.24 6.43 0.31
CA MET A 47 32.50 6.44 -0.95
C MET A 47 33.45 6.88 -2.06
N GLU A 48 33.85 5.94 -2.91
CA GLU A 48 34.70 6.20 -4.06
C GLU A 48 33.80 6.67 -5.20
N ALA A 49 34.09 7.84 -5.76
CA ALA A 49 33.29 8.37 -6.87
C ALA A 49 33.43 7.44 -8.09
N LEU A 50 32.32 6.87 -8.52
CA LEU A 50 32.29 6.06 -9.74
C LEU A 50 32.42 6.96 -10.98
N SER A 51 33.19 6.52 -11.97
CA SER A 51 33.24 7.17 -13.28
C SER A 51 31.89 7.04 -14.01
N GLU A 52 31.59 7.90 -14.99
CA GLU A 52 30.36 7.79 -15.80
C GLU A 52 30.16 6.41 -16.43
N HIS A 53 31.24 5.76 -16.85
CA HIS A 53 31.16 4.41 -17.40
C HIS A 53 30.78 3.37 -16.33
N GLN A 54 31.33 3.50 -15.12
CA GLN A 54 30.97 2.64 -13.99
C GLN A 54 29.55 2.92 -13.51
N MET A 55 29.12 4.18 -13.42
CA MET A 55 27.72 4.53 -13.11
C MET A 55 26.76 3.96 -14.15
N LYS A 56 27.12 4.01 -15.44
CA LYS A 56 26.31 3.42 -16.52
C LYS A 56 26.25 1.88 -16.48
N GLY A 57 27.27 1.23 -15.93
CA GLY A 57 27.33 -0.23 -15.75
C GLY A 57 26.82 -0.72 -14.39
N THR A 58 26.66 0.19 -13.42
CA THR A 58 26.19 -0.12 -12.08
C THR A 58 24.67 0.00 -12.07
N THR A 59 24.01 -1.15 -12.11
CA THR A 59 22.61 -1.25 -11.71
C THR A 59 22.54 -1.04 -10.20
N ALA A 60 21.52 -0.33 -9.69
CA ALA A 60 21.35 -0.12 -8.26
C ALA A 60 21.40 -1.49 -7.53
N GLN A 61 22.37 -1.66 -6.62
CA GLN A 61 22.66 -2.94 -5.96
C GLN A 61 22.36 -2.93 -4.46
N ALA A 62 22.08 -1.77 -3.88
CA ALA A 62 21.81 -1.62 -2.46
C ALA A 62 20.43 -0.98 -2.28
N GLY A 63 19.50 -1.74 -1.71
CA GLY A 63 18.23 -1.21 -1.26
C GLY A 63 18.41 -0.20 -0.13
N ILE A 64 17.41 0.66 0.04
CA ILE A 64 17.32 1.62 1.14
C ILE A 64 16.45 1.00 2.22
N SER A 65 16.97 0.87 3.43
CA SER A 65 16.20 0.50 4.62
C SER A 65 15.91 1.74 5.46
N ILE A 66 14.66 1.92 5.85
CA ILE A 66 14.16 3.04 6.62
C ILE A 66 13.57 2.49 7.92
N ALA A 67 14.12 2.93 9.04
CA ALA A 67 13.58 2.73 10.37
C ALA A 67 13.17 4.10 10.93
N MET A 68 12.04 4.13 11.64
CA MET A 68 11.43 5.31 12.24
C MET A 68 10.99 4.90 13.64
N ASP A 69 11.39 5.64 14.66
CA ASP A 69 11.06 5.33 16.06
C ASP A 69 10.24 6.49 16.63
N ASP A 70 9.06 6.17 17.15
CA ASP A 70 8.13 7.10 17.81
C ASP A 70 7.88 8.40 17.02
N VAL A 71 7.63 8.27 15.70
CA VAL A 71 7.37 9.43 14.85
C VAL A 71 5.90 9.78 14.92
N THR A 72 5.60 11.01 15.36
CA THR A 72 4.23 11.52 15.42
C THR A 72 4.04 12.74 14.52
N PHE A 73 3.01 12.69 13.68
CA PHE A 73 2.55 13.81 12.85
C PHE A 73 1.18 14.27 13.33
N TYR A 74 1.08 15.57 13.60
CA TYR A 74 -0.19 16.25 13.80
C TYR A 74 -0.45 17.16 12.62
N HIS A 75 -1.60 16.98 11.99
CA HIS A 75 -2.04 17.81 10.88
C HIS A 75 -3.41 18.38 11.19
N HIS A 76 -3.54 19.70 11.07
CA HIS A 76 -4.80 20.41 11.21
C HIS A 76 -4.99 21.29 9.99
N VAL A 77 -6.16 21.17 9.36
CA VAL A 77 -6.57 22.01 8.23
C VAL A 77 -7.92 22.60 8.54
N ASP A 78 -7.96 23.93 8.72
CA ASP A 78 -9.19 24.67 9.01
C ASP A 78 -10.27 24.39 7.96
N ALA A 79 -9.91 24.44 6.67
CA ALA A 79 -10.81 24.11 5.58
C ALA A 79 -10.08 23.66 4.30
N PHE A 80 -10.61 22.63 3.65
CA PHE A 80 -10.26 22.21 2.29
C PHE A 80 -11.50 22.32 1.39
N ARG A 81 -11.41 23.11 0.32
CA ARG A 81 -12.54 23.39 -0.58
C ARG A 81 -12.24 22.99 -2.03
N LEU A 82 -13.15 22.21 -2.60
CA LEU A 82 -13.25 21.92 -4.02
C LEU A 82 -14.35 22.82 -4.61
N THR A 83 -13.98 23.74 -5.49
CA THR A 83 -14.91 24.68 -6.12
C THR A 83 -15.08 24.33 -7.59
N ASP A 84 -16.31 24.36 -8.09
CA ASP A 84 -16.58 24.30 -9.52
C ASP A 84 -15.96 25.53 -10.21
N PRO A 85 -15.08 25.35 -11.20
CA PRO A 85 -14.46 26.49 -11.90
C PRO A 85 -15.48 27.38 -12.63
N ASP A 86 -16.65 26.85 -13.01
CA ASP A 86 -17.69 27.56 -13.75
C ASP A 86 -18.76 28.18 -12.83
N ASP A 87 -18.89 27.72 -11.58
CA ASP A 87 -19.82 28.23 -10.58
C ASP A 87 -19.17 28.31 -9.18
N PRO A 88 -18.75 29.50 -8.72
CA PRO A 88 -18.16 29.67 -7.39
C PRO A 88 -19.09 29.30 -6.23
N SER A 89 -20.40 29.18 -6.46
CA SER A 89 -21.38 28.72 -5.47
C SER A 89 -21.51 27.20 -5.43
N GLY A 90 -21.08 26.52 -6.49
CA GLY A 90 -20.90 25.07 -6.54
C GLY A 90 -19.61 24.68 -5.85
N TYR A 91 -19.70 24.21 -4.60
CA TYR A 91 -18.52 23.75 -3.88
C TYR A 91 -18.82 22.58 -2.95
N MET A 92 -17.76 21.83 -2.64
CA MET A 92 -17.69 20.91 -1.53
C MET A 92 -16.55 21.36 -0.63
N GLU A 93 -16.82 21.55 0.66
CA GLU A 93 -15.84 22.00 1.65
C GLU A 93 -15.82 21.05 2.83
N PHE A 94 -14.63 20.70 3.28
CA PHE A 94 -14.37 19.91 4.47
C PHE A 94 -13.73 20.85 5.50
N GLN A 95 -14.33 20.98 6.67
CA GLN A 95 -13.91 21.90 7.72
C GLN A 95 -13.37 21.13 8.91
N ASP A 96 -12.47 21.77 9.65
CA ASP A 96 -11.88 21.25 10.88
C ASP A 96 -11.34 19.83 10.70
N ILE A 97 -10.46 19.66 9.71
CA ILE A 97 -9.83 18.36 9.44
C ILE A 97 -8.68 18.21 10.42
N GLU A 98 -8.77 17.24 11.32
CA GLU A 98 -7.69 16.85 12.21
C GLU A 98 -7.17 15.47 11.84
N SER A 99 -5.86 15.30 11.86
CA SER A 99 -5.26 13.99 11.71
C SER A 99 -4.08 13.83 12.64
N LEU A 100 -4.07 12.69 13.33
CA LEU A 100 -2.94 12.20 14.10
C LEU A 100 -2.41 10.96 13.38
N THR A 101 -1.10 10.93 13.10
CA THR A 101 -0.44 9.75 12.57
C THR A 101 0.74 9.42 13.45
N THR A 102 0.84 8.17 13.88
CA THR A 102 1.99 7.63 14.59
C THR A 102 2.62 6.55 13.72
N ILE A 103 3.94 6.55 13.66
CA ILE A 103 4.72 5.61 12.85
C ILE A 103 5.89 5.12 13.68
N ASP A 104 5.91 3.81 13.91
CA ASP A 104 7.05 3.10 14.47
C ASP A 104 7.38 1.87 13.60
N VAL A 105 8.65 1.80 13.19
CA VAL A 105 9.18 0.86 12.20
C VAL A 105 10.60 0.52 12.60
N GLY A 106 10.88 -0.77 12.81
CA GLY A 106 12.22 -1.25 13.14
C GLY A 106 12.50 -1.42 14.63
N THR A 107 11.49 -1.27 15.50
CA THR A 107 11.62 -1.42 16.97
C THR A 107 10.80 -2.57 17.53
N SER A 108 9.69 -2.94 16.87
CA SER A 108 8.70 -3.89 17.36
C SER A 108 8.33 -4.92 16.28
N ASP A 109 7.97 -6.12 16.74
CA ASP A 109 7.41 -7.19 15.92
C ASP A 109 5.88 -7.05 16.00
N VAL A 110 5.30 -6.37 15.02
CA VAL A 110 3.87 -6.04 14.99
C VAL A 110 3.04 -7.23 14.49
N ASN A 111 3.64 -8.09 13.66
CA ASN A 111 2.94 -9.22 13.05
C ASN A 111 3.09 -10.55 13.82
N GLY A 112 3.99 -10.62 14.80
CA GLY A 112 4.23 -11.77 15.69
C GLY A 112 5.11 -12.86 15.07
N ASP A 113 5.85 -12.59 14.00
CA ASP A 113 6.70 -13.57 13.30
C ASP A 113 8.10 -13.73 13.92
N ASN A 114 8.38 -13.03 15.01
CA ASN A 114 9.66 -12.91 15.72
C ASN A 114 10.76 -12.24 14.89
N THR A 115 10.39 -11.43 13.90
CA THR A 115 11.29 -10.54 13.19
C THR A 115 10.86 -9.10 13.38
N ILE A 116 11.84 -8.21 13.31
CA ILE A 116 11.60 -6.76 13.36
C ILE A 116 11.90 -6.24 11.97
N GLY A 117 10.84 -5.92 11.24
CA GLY A 117 10.90 -5.37 9.89
C GLY A 117 11.28 -3.90 9.85
N CYS A 118 11.80 -3.48 8.71
CA CYS A 118 11.95 -2.06 8.36
C CYS A 118 11.30 -1.83 6.99
N ILE A 119 11.02 -0.56 6.64
CA ILE A 119 10.59 -0.24 5.29
C ILE A 119 11.81 -0.40 4.38
N THR A 120 11.70 -1.25 3.38
CA THR A 120 12.78 -1.52 2.42
C THR A 120 12.35 -1.11 1.03
N LEU A 121 13.15 -0.27 0.38
CA LEU A 121 13.05 0.08 -1.03
C LEU A 121 14.20 -0.60 -1.79
N ASP A 122 13.90 -1.39 -2.80
CA ASP A 122 14.90 -2.09 -3.61
C ASP A 122 14.56 -2.00 -5.11
N LEU A 123 15.56 -2.20 -5.97
CA LEU A 123 15.37 -2.38 -7.40
C LEU A 123 15.92 -3.74 -7.82
N PHE A 124 15.09 -4.53 -8.49
CA PHE A 124 15.50 -5.85 -8.92
C PHE A 124 15.02 -6.16 -10.34
N THR A 125 15.55 -7.24 -10.90
CA THR A 125 15.10 -7.80 -12.17
C THR A 125 14.85 -9.28 -11.97
N VAL A 126 13.80 -9.81 -12.59
CA VAL A 126 13.53 -11.25 -12.56
C VAL A 126 14.20 -11.92 -13.75
N SER A 127 15.04 -12.93 -13.49
CA SER A 127 15.72 -13.72 -14.52
C SER A 127 15.08 -15.10 -14.65
N ASP A 128 13.82 -15.13 -15.09
CA ASP A 128 13.06 -16.35 -15.34
C ASP A 128 12.30 -16.19 -16.66
N ALA A 129 12.71 -16.94 -17.69
CA ALA A 129 12.13 -16.86 -19.04
C ALA A 129 10.64 -17.21 -19.10
N THR A 130 10.09 -17.86 -18.08
CA THR A 130 8.65 -18.18 -17.98
C THR A 130 7.84 -17.09 -17.28
N SER A 131 8.50 -16.14 -16.61
CA SER A 131 7.87 -15.06 -15.88
C SER A 131 7.41 -13.93 -16.82
N PRO A 132 6.18 -13.41 -16.67
CA PRO A 132 5.70 -12.22 -17.41
C PRO A 132 6.57 -10.96 -17.22
N ILE A 133 7.37 -10.93 -16.15
CA ILE A 133 8.29 -9.84 -15.81
C ILE A 133 9.76 -10.15 -16.08
N ASN A 134 10.05 -11.19 -16.87
CA ASN A 134 11.42 -11.55 -17.21
C ASN A 134 12.21 -10.37 -17.81
N GLY A 135 13.35 -10.07 -17.21
CA GLY A 135 14.25 -8.99 -17.63
C GLY A 135 13.69 -7.58 -17.42
N LYS A 136 12.49 -7.42 -16.86
CA LYS A 136 11.93 -6.10 -16.52
C LYS A 136 12.49 -5.62 -15.18
N PRO A 137 13.00 -4.38 -15.09
CA PRO A 137 13.35 -3.79 -13.81
C PRO A 137 12.07 -3.44 -13.03
N LEU A 138 12.04 -3.80 -11.76
CA LEU A 138 10.96 -3.48 -10.84
C LEU A 138 11.53 -2.73 -9.63
N LEU A 139 10.80 -1.70 -9.22
CA LEU A 139 10.92 -1.13 -7.89
C LEU A 139 10.11 -2.01 -6.93
N TYR A 140 10.70 -2.33 -5.78
CA TYR A 140 10.06 -3.02 -4.68
C TYR A 140 10.08 -2.12 -3.44
N LEU A 141 8.93 -1.89 -2.84
CA LEU A 141 8.81 -1.23 -1.55
C LEU A 141 8.03 -2.16 -0.64
N VAL A 142 8.54 -2.47 0.54
CA VAL A 142 7.89 -3.38 1.50
C VAL A 142 8.07 -2.87 2.92
N GLY A 143 7.06 -3.08 3.76
CA GLY A 143 7.24 -3.08 5.21
C GLY A 143 6.41 -4.20 5.82
N ALA A 144 7.09 -5.12 6.50
CA ALA A 144 6.47 -6.32 7.06
C ALA A 144 5.99 -6.15 8.52
N ASP A 145 6.51 -5.13 9.22
CA ASP A 145 6.23 -4.81 10.62
C ASP A 145 6.18 -3.30 10.80
N ILE A 146 5.05 -2.71 10.44
CA ILE A 146 4.85 -1.28 10.53
C ILE A 146 3.79 -1.01 11.58
N ASP A 147 4.17 -0.41 12.70
CA ASP A 147 3.22 0.16 13.64
C ASP A 147 2.81 1.55 13.13
N TYR A 148 1.97 1.56 12.10
CA TYR A 148 1.38 2.76 11.53
C TYR A 148 -0.04 2.86 12.03
N ASN A 149 -0.37 3.91 12.77
CA ASN A 149 -1.74 4.20 13.20
C ASN A 149 -2.11 5.62 12.79
N LYS A 150 -3.34 5.78 12.30
CA LYS A 150 -3.86 7.08 11.88
C LYS A 150 -5.29 7.28 12.34
N ASP A 151 -5.50 8.41 13.01
CA ASP A 151 -6.81 8.98 13.26
C ASP A 151 -7.05 10.13 12.29
N LEU A 152 -8.27 10.25 11.79
CA LEU A 152 -8.71 11.33 10.92
C LEU A 152 -10.13 11.71 11.31
N THR A 153 -10.34 12.99 11.60
CA THR A 153 -11.67 13.55 11.80
C THR A 153 -11.90 14.69 10.82
N ILE A 154 -13.16 14.85 10.43
CA ILE A 154 -13.65 15.97 9.64
C ILE A 154 -14.84 16.54 10.40
N GLY A 155 -14.68 17.73 10.97
CA GLY A 155 -15.70 18.35 11.81
C GLY A 155 -17.01 18.65 11.08
N ALA A 156 -16.94 19.15 9.84
CA ALA A 156 -18.11 19.36 9.00
C ALA A 156 -17.81 19.20 7.51
N ILE A 157 -18.79 18.71 6.76
CA ILE A 157 -18.75 18.53 5.31
C ILE A 157 -19.88 19.36 4.73
N ASN A 158 -19.53 20.41 3.99
CA ASN A 158 -20.48 21.36 3.41
C ASN A 158 -20.55 21.18 1.90
N VAL A 159 -21.74 20.98 1.35
CA VAL A 159 -21.99 20.95 -0.10
C VAL A 159 -22.90 22.11 -0.47
N CYS A 160 -22.39 23.04 -1.28
CA CYS A 160 -23.11 24.24 -1.74
C CYS A 160 -23.77 25.02 -0.59
N GLY A 161 -23.10 25.13 0.56
CA GLY A 161 -23.60 25.82 1.76
C GLY A 161 -24.56 25.00 2.64
N THR A 162 -24.78 23.72 2.31
CA THR A 162 -25.55 22.79 3.16
C THR A 162 -24.57 21.87 3.89
N ASP A 163 -24.61 21.86 5.21
CA ASP A 163 -23.90 20.88 6.02
C ASP A 163 -24.54 19.49 5.85
N ILE A 164 -23.75 18.53 5.37
CA ILE A 164 -24.13 17.14 5.15
C ILE A 164 -23.49 16.20 6.19
N GLY A 165 -22.96 16.75 7.28
CA GLY A 165 -22.49 16.00 8.44
C GLY A 165 -20.98 15.98 8.62
N SER A 166 -20.52 15.05 9.43
CA SER A 166 -19.13 14.86 9.82
C SER A 166 -18.69 13.43 9.52
N ALA A 167 -17.38 13.20 9.47
CA ALA A 167 -16.83 11.86 9.31
C ALA A 167 -15.59 11.66 10.18
N ALA A 168 -15.38 10.43 10.64
CA ALA A 168 -14.16 10.05 11.34
C ALA A 168 -13.70 8.65 10.94
N VAL A 169 -12.39 8.45 10.97
CA VAL A 169 -11.70 7.17 10.90
C VAL A 169 -10.83 7.09 12.14
N ASP A 170 -11.07 6.08 12.96
CA ASP A 170 -10.35 5.83 14.19
C ASP A 170 -9.41 4.63 13.98
N ASN A 171 -8.17 4.80 14.41
CA ASN A 171 -7.13 3.78 14.43
C ASN A 171 -7.00 3.01 13.11
N TYR A 172 -6.90 3.73 11.98
CA TYR A 172 -6.49 3.12 10.73
C TYR A 172 -5.07 2.60 10.90
N ALA A 173 -4.87 1.30 10.75
CA ALA A 173 -3.57 0.66 10.83
C ALA A 173 -3.23 -0.13 9.57
N MET A 174 -1.95 -0.11 9.20
CA MET A 174 -1.41 -0.82 8.07
C MET A 174 -0.16 -1.62 8.48
N PRO A 175 -0.34 -2.73 9.23
CA PRO A 175 0.75 -3.49 9.82
C PRO A 175 1.73 -4.09 8.81
N SER A 176 1.27 -4.36 7.59
CA SER A 176 2.14 -4.78 6.49
C SER A 176 1.65 -4.25 5.16
N PHE A 177 2.60 -3.97 4.27
CA PHE A 177 2.31 -3.72 2.86
C PHE A 177 3.49 -4.08 1.96
N HIS A 178 3.19 -4.28 0.68
CA HIS A 178 4.16 -4.24 -0.40
C HIS A 178 3.66 -3.45 -1.60
N LEU A 179 4.61 -2.95 -2.38
CA LEU A 179 4.41 -2.32 -3.66
C LEU A 179 5.48 -2.82 -4.62
N TYR A 180 5.06 -3.41 -5.72
CA TYR A 180 5.88 -3.58 -6.91
C TYR A 180 5.46 -2.53 -7.93
N LEU A 181 6.44 -1.90 -8.58
CA LEU A 181 6.21 -0.92 -9.64
C LEU A 181 7.17 -1.19 -10.80
N GLY A 182 6.62 -1.34 -11.99
CA GLY A 182 7.35 -1.54 -13.23
C GLY A 182 6.82 -0.64 -14.34
N ALA A 183 7.64 -0.34 -15.33
CA ALA A 183 7.18 0.31 -16.55
C ALA A 183 6.78 -0.74 -17.60
N HIS A 184 5.77 -0.41 -18.40
CA HIS A 184 5.50 -1.10 -19.66
C HIS A 184 5.17 -0.03 -20.73
N ASP A 185 5.24 -0.40 -22.02
CA ASP A 185 4.92 0.42 -23.20
C ASP A 185 4.59 1.91 -22.96
N CYS A 186 3.33 2.23 -22.64
CA CYS A 186 2.83 3.59 -22.41
C CYS A 186 2.26 3.80 -21.00
N GLY A 187 2.66 2.97 -20.04
CA GLY A 187 2.07 2.95 -18.72
C GLY A 187 2.99 2.40 -17.63
N VAL A 188 2.38 2.14 -16.50
CA VAL A 188 3.03 1.53 -15.34
C VAL A 188 2.24 0.31 -14.88
N ASP A 189 2.95 -0.76 -14.58
CA ASP A 189 2.46 -1.97 -13.92
C ASP A 189 2.66 -1.80 -12.41
N LEU A 190 1.61 -2.02 -11.63
CA LEU A 190 1.65 -1.99 -10.18
C LEU A 190 1.10 -3.29 -9.60
N GLU A 191 1.65 -3.68 -8.46
CA GLU A 191 1.02 -4.60 -7.54
C GLU A 191 1.16 -4.01 -6.14
N PHE A 192 0.05 -3.78 -5.46
CA PHE A 192 0.03 -3.26 -4.10
C PHE A 192 -0.74 -4.23 -3.21
N GLY A 193 -0.04 -4.80 -2.22
CA GLY A 193 -0.65 -5.59 -1.17
C GLY A 193 -0.63 -4.83 0.14
N ALA A 194 -1.71 -4.88 0.90
CA ALA A 194 -1.69 -4.39 2.28
C ALA A 194 -2.63 -5.21 3.17
N ARG A 195 -2.25 -5.33 4.44
CA ARG A 195 -3.20 -5.69 5.50
C ARG A 195 -3.60 -4.39 6.18
N ILE A 196 -4.90 -4.12 6.21
CA ILE A 196 -5.45 -2.88 6.78
C ILE A 196 -6.47 -3.26 7.85
N THR A 197 -6.38 -2.58 8.99
CA THR A 197 -7.40 -2.64 10.05
C THR A 197 -7.86 -1.24 10.39
N MET A 198 -9.11 -1.07 10.80
CA MET A 198 -9.63 0.19 11.34
C MET A 198 -10.56 -0.15 12.50
N ASP A 199 -10.40 0.51 13.64
CA ASP A 199 -11.28 0.27 14.78
C ASP A 199 -12.69 0.77 14.48
N GLN A 200 -12.78 1.93 13.84
CA GLN A 200 -14.06 2.52 13.51
C GLN A 200 -14.00 3.45 12.29
N PHE A 201 -15.03 3.39 11.46
CA PHE A 201 -15.42 4.47 10.57
C PHE A 201 -16.78 5.00 11.01
N SER A 202 -16.95 6.32 11.04
CA SER A 202 -18.24 6.94 11.29
C SER A 202 -18.52 8.06 10.29
N TYR A 203 -19.80 8.19 9.92
CA TYR A 203 -20.32 9.30 9.13
C TYR A 203 -21.74 9.61 9.56
N GLY A 204 -22.05 10.87 9.85
CA GLY A 204 -23.39 11.24 10.29
C GLY A 204 -23.66 12.73 10.32
N THR A 205 -24.94 13.08 10.22
CA THR A 205 -25.43 14.47 10.36
C THR A 205 -25.77 14.83 11.81
N SER A 206 -25.97 13.81 12.66
CA SER A 206 -26.24 13.95 14.08
C SER A 206 -25.97 12.61 14.80
N PRO A 207 -25.85 12.58 16.15
CA PRO A 207 -25.62 11.33 16.88
C PRO A 207 -26.67 10.23 16.64
N ASP A 208 -27.92 10.60 16.35
CA ASP A 208 -29.01 9.65 16.09
C ASP A 208 -29.09 9.20 14.61
N ASP A 209 -28.30 9.83 13.73
CA ASP A 209 -28.25 9.62 12.27
C ASP A 209 -26.79 9.44 11.82
N THR A 210 -26.11 8.50 12.47
CA THR A 210 -24.71 8.15 12.20
C THR A 210 -24.62 6.71 11.71
N LEU A 211 -23.98 6.51 10.56
CA LEU A 211 -23.43 5.24 10.12
C LEU A 211 -22.14 4.97 10.90
N THR A 212 -22.05 3.84 11.57
CA THR A 212 -20.85 3.38 12.26
C THR A 212 -20.48 2.00 11.75
N LEU A 213 -19.24 1.83 11.35
CA LEU A 213 -18.65 0.54 10.97
C LEU A 213 -17.50 0.30 11.95
N SER A 214 -17.54 -0.77 12.74
CA SER A 214 -16.47 -1.09 13.69
C SER A 214 -15.73 -2.38 13.31
N GLY A 215 -14.45 -2.45 13.66
CA GLY A 215 -13.59 -3.60 13.40
C GLY A 215 -13.49 -3.92 11.91
N ILE A 216 -13.12 -2.93 11.11
CA ILE A 216 -12.95 -3.11 9.66
C ILE A 216 -11.60 -3.79 9.43
N THR A 217 -11.58 -4.87 8.67
CA THR A 217 -10.34 -5.56 8.28
C THR A 217 -10.33 -5.88 6.80
N LEU A 218 -9.29 -5.44 6.09
CA LEU A 218 -8.96 -5.88 4.74
C LEU A 218 -7.72 -6.79 4.81
N ALA A 219 -7.86 -8.00 4.29
CA ALA A 219 -6.81 -9.02 4.31
C ALA A 219 -6.91 -9.92 3.07
N GLY A 220 -5.94 -10.82 2.90
CA GLY A 220 -5.98 -11.79 1.79
C GLY A 220 -7.09 -12.83 1.99
N SER A 221 -7.24 -13.34 3.21
CA SER A 221 -8.23 -14.36 3.55
C SER A 221 -8.53 -14.40 5.05
N PHE A 222 -9.63 -15.05 5.41
CA PHE A 222 -10.01 -15.38 6.79
C PHE A 222 -10.19 -16.90 7.01
N THR A 223 -9.82 -17.71 6.02
CA THR A 223 -10.16 -19.13 5.94
C THR A 223 -9.17 -20.06 6.63
N ASP A 224 -8.07 -19.52 7.17
CA ASP A 224 -7.03 -20.32 7.84
C ASP A 224 -7.48 -20.86 9.21
N ASN A 225 -8.59 -20.35 9.77
CA ASN A 225 -9.25 -20.89 10.94
C ASN A 225 -10.44 -21.79 10.53
N PRO A 226 -10.40 -23.12 10.79
CA PRO A 226 -11.52 -24.01 10.46
C PRO A 226 -12.79 -23.78 11.30
N ALA A 227 -12.69 -22.99 12.37
CA ALA A 227 -13.82 -22.53 13.17
C ALA A 227 -14.31 -21.13 12.78
N ASP A 228 -13.72 -20.52 11.74
CA ASP A 228 -14.12 -19.21 11.24
C ASP A 228 -15.61 -19.21 10.86
N THR A 229 -16.35 -18.25 11.42
CA THR A 229 -17.76 -18.05 11.16
C THR A 229 -17.98 -16.58 10.76
N PRO A 230 -18.40 -16.30 9.51
CA PRO A 230 -18.61 -14.94 9.02
C PRO A 230 -19.58 -14.07 9.84
N SER A 231 -20.47 -14.68 10.63
CA SER A 231 -21.41 -13.95 11.51
C SER A 231 -20.89 -13.74 12.94
N ASP A 232 -19.73 -14.29 13.29
CA ASP A 232 -19.14 -14.20 14.63
C ASP A 232 -17.72 -13.63 14.56
N PRO A 233 -17.57 -12.30 14.71
CA PRO A 233 -16.28 -11.61 14.73
C PRO A 233 -15.21 -12.23 15.62
N SER A 234 -15.60 -12.84 16.74
CA SER A 234 -14.64 -13.42 17.69
C SER A 234 -13.88 -14.63 17.15
N THR A 235 -14.35 -15.19 16.03
CA THR A 235 -13.73 -16.33 15.34
C THR A 235 -12.79 -15.91 14.21
N TRP A 236 -12.78 -14.64 13.84
CA TRP A 236 -12.07 -14.17 12.65
C TRP A 236 -10.55 -14.19 12.86
N GLN A 237 -9.85 -14.73 11.89
CA GLN A 237 -8.40 -14.71 11.86
C GLN A 237 -7.93 -14.29 10.47
N ALA A 238 -7.54 -13.02 10.35
CA ALA A 238 -7.04 -12.47 9.10
C ALA A 238 -5.65 -13.07 8.75
N GLY A 239 -5.48 -13.46 7.50
CA GLY A 239 -4.24 -13.98 6.94
C GLY A 239 -3.92 -13.38 5.57
N GLY A 240 -2.65 -13.02 5.36
CA GLY A 240 -2.18 -12.41 4.13
C GLY A 240 -2.70 -11.00 3.87
N GLU A 241 -2.34 -10.45 2.73
CA GLU A 241 -2.65 -9.07 2.32
C GLU A 241 -3.78 -9.05 1.31
N PHE A 242 -4.61 -8.00 1.37
CA PHE A 242 -5.51 -7.67 0.28
C PHE A 242 -4.67 -7.10 -0.87
N VAL A 243 -4.79 -7.64 -2.08
CA VAL A 243 -3.89 -7.33 -3.19
C VAL A 243 -4.62 -6.65 -4.34
N LEU A 244 -4.05 -5.56 -4.83
CA LEU A 244 -4.39 -4.89 -6.08
C LEU A 244 -3.30 -5.21 -7.11
N GLY A 245 -3.64 -5.82 -8.23
CA GLY A 245 -2.64 -6.30 -9.19
C GLY A 245 -2.07 -7.67 -8.85
N ASP A 246 -1.51 -8.34 -9.84
CA ASP A 246 -0.63 -9.51 -9.69
C ASP A 246 0.40 -9.45 -10.84
N ILE A 247 1.51 -8.78 -10.56
CA ILE A 247 2.59 -8.61 -11.54
C ILE A 247 3.21 -9.98 -11.88
N ALA A 248 3.34 -10.87 -10.90
CA ALA A 248 4.00 -12.16 -11.08
C ALA A 248 3.21 -13.11 -11.99
N SER A 249 1.88 -13.04 -11.96
CA SER A 249 0.99 -13.81 -12.84
C SER A 249 0.62 -13.07 -14.14
N GLY A 250 1.14 -11.86 -14.35
CA GLY A 250 0.88 -11.08 -15.55
C GLY A 250 -0.50 -10.43 -15.60
N ASN A 251 -1.11 -10.19 -14.44
CA ASN A 251 -2.35 -9.44 -14.30
C ASN A 251 -2.16 -8.22 -13.37
N PRO A 252 -1.22 -7.31 -13.69
CA PRO A 252 -0.95 -6.15 -12.85
C PRO A 252 -2.13 -5.16 -12.82
N LEU A 253 -2.13 -4.29 -11.81
CA LEU A 253 -2.83 -3.02 -11.91
C LEU A 253 -2.08 -2.18 -12.94
N THR A 254 -2.77 -1.66 -13.96
CA THR A 254 -2.16 -0.81 -14.98
C THR A 254 -2.68 0.61 -14.90
N ILE A 255 -1.80 1.57 -15.13
CA ILE A 255 -2.15 2.97 -15.40
C ILE A 255 -1.48 3.36 -16.70
N ASP A 256 -2.29 3.55 -17.73
CA ASP A 256 -1.85 3.74 -19.11
C ASP A 256 -2.22 5.12 -19.58
N VAL A 257 -1.25 5.82 -20.17
CA VAL A 257 -1.48 7.12 -20.82
C VAL A 257 -1.30 6.94 -22.31
N ALA A 258 -2.40 7.03 -23.04
CA ALA A 258 -2.41 6.76 -24.47
C ALA A 258 -3.18 7.83 -25.24
N THR A 259 -2.99 7.84 -26.56
CA THR A 259 -3.81 8.62 -27.49
C THR A 259 -4.74 7.67 -28.20
N ASP A 260 -6.02 8.02 -28.28
CA ASP A 260 -6.99 7.20 -28.99
C ASP A 260 -6.72 7.28 -30.49
N THR A 261 -6.29 6.15 -31.07
CA THR A 261 -6.00 6.03 -32.50
C THR A 261 -7.09 5.27 -33.25
N THR A 262 -8.16 4.89 -32.55
CA THR A 262 -9.27 4.11 -33.11
C THR A 262 -10.14 5.02 -33.96
N ALA A 263 -10.19 4.78 -35.27
CA ALA A 263 -10.96 5.62 -36.21
C ALA A 263 -12.48 5.52 -36.01
N SER A 264 -12.98 4.37 -35.55
CA SER A 264 -14.39 4.12 -35.27
C SER A 264 -14.57 3.30 -33.99
N TRP A 265 -15.55 3.64 -33.18
CA TRP A 265 -15.80 2.96 -31.88
C TRP A 265 -16.88 1.87 -31.97
N ALA A 266 -17.68 1.88 -33.03
CA ALA A 266 -18.71 0.90 -33.32
C ALA A 266 -19.09 0.98 -34.80
N ASP A 267 -19.89 0.03 -35.27
CA ASP A 267 -20.62 0.12 -36.54
C ASP A 267 -22.09 0.47 -36.25
N ASP A 268 -22.73 1.22 -37.15
CA ASP A 268 -24.17 1.49 -37.07
C ASP A 268 -25.01 0.26 -37.46
N ALA A 269 -26.34 0.39 -37.41
CA ALA A 269 -27.26 -0.71 -37.74
C ALA A 269 -27.11 -1.24 -39.19
N ASP A 270 -26.51 -0.46 -40.08
CA ASP A 270 -26.26 -0.78 -41.47
C ASP A 270 -24.82 -1.24 -41.73
N GLY A 271 -24.00 -1.35 -40.68
CA GLY A 271 -22.60 -1.77 -40.75
C GLY A 271 -21.63 -0.67 -41.17
N ASN A 272 -22.02 0.60 -41.14
CA ASN A 272 -21.09 1.71 -41.41
C ASN A 272 -20.31 2.08 -40.14
N PRO A 273 -19.00 2.33 -40.23
CA PRO A 273 -18.22 2.73 -39.07
C PRO A 273 -18.70 4.07 -38.50
N ILE A 274 -19.05 4.10 -37.22
CA ILE A 274 -19.38 5.34 -36.50
C ILE A 274 -18.05 6.01 -36.12
N PRO A 275 -17.78 7.25 -36.60
CA PRO A 275 -16.52 7.94 -36.30
C PRO A 275 -16.30 8.07 -34.79
N ASN A 276 -15.08 7.80 -34.35
CA ASN A 276 -14.70 8.00 -32.96
C ASN A 276 -14.56 9.50 -32.65
N PRO A 277 -15.42 10.07 -31.79
CA PRO A 277 -15.32 11.48 -31.42
C PRO A 277 -14.04 11.79 -30.63
N ARG A 278 -13.33 10.76 -30.16
CA ARG A 278 -12.08 10.87 -29.39
C ARG A 278 -10.83 10.63 -30.22
N LEU A 279 -10.94 10.36 -31.53
CA LEU A 279 -9.78 10.13 -32.38
C LEU A 279 -8.76 11.26 -32.22
N GLY A 280 -7.53 10.91 -31.84
CA GLY A 280 -6.44 11.85 -31.57
C GLY A 280 -6.45 12.49 -30.18
N SER A 281 -7.41 12.16 -29.31
CA SER A 281 -7.47 12.65 -27.92
C SER A 281 -6.66 11.75 -26.99
N GLY A 282 -5.93 12.35 -26.05
CA GLY A 282 -5.30 11.63 -24.96
C GLY A 282 -6.33 11.02 -24.01
N PHE A 283 -5.98 9.96 -23.30
CA PHE A 283 -6.77 9.40 -22.21
C PHE A 283 -5.86 8.73 -21.19
N ILE A 284 -6.39 8.59 -19.98
CA ILE A 284 -5.79 7.77 -18.92
C ILE A 284 -6.70 6.56 -18.73
N ALA A 285 -6.16 5.36 -18.86
CA ALA A 285 -6.86 4.12 -18.58
C ALA A 285 -6.25 3.49 -17.33
N ILE A 286 -7.11 3.06 -16.41
CA ILE A 286 -6.72 2.38 -15.18
C ILE A 286 -7.41 1.03 -15.18
N ASN A 287 -6.65 -0.06 -15.11
CA ASN A 287 -7.19 -1.38 -14.86
C ASN A 287 -6.75 -1.83 -13.46
N MET A 288 -7.70 -2.16 -12.60
CA MET A 288 -7.45 -2.52 -11.21
C MET A 288 -8.02 -3.90 -10.90
N PRO A 289 -7.31 -4.99 -11.22
CA PRO A 289 -7.66 -6.28 -10.68
C PRO A 289 -7.39 -6.30 -9.17
N MET A 290 -8.24 -6.99 -8.41
CA MET A 290 -8.09 -7.07 -6.96
C MET A 290 -8.50 -8.44 -6.44
N GLU A 291 -7.81 -8.89 -5.39
CA GLU A 291 -8.17 -10.08 -4.65
C GLU A 291 -8.01 -9.89 -3.14
N GLY A 292 -8.87 -10.55 -2.37
CA GLY A 292 -8.78 -10.55 -0.92
C GLY A 292 -10.14 -10.70 -0.26
N SER A 293 -10.24 -10.22 0.98
CA SER A 293 -11.44 -10.26 1.79
C SER A 293 -11.60 -8.98 2.59
N LEU A 294 -12.85 -8.54 2.77
CA LEU A 294 -13.23 -7.41 3.63
C LEU A 294 -14.20 -7.93 4.68
N ARG A 295 -13.91 -7.66 5.95
CA ARG A 295 -14.85 -7.93 7.04
C ARG A 295 -15.05 -6.71 7.93
N ILE A 296 -16.24 -6.57 8.49
CA ILE A 296 -16.64 -5.50 9.39
C ILE A 296 -17.38 -6.14 10.55
N GLU A 297 -16.85 -6.03 11.77
CA GLU A 297 -17.40 -6.72 12.93
C GLU A 297 -18.83 -6.28 13.27
N ASN A 298 -19.11 -4.99 13.05
CA ASN A 298 -20.44 -4.45 13.30
C ASN A 298 -20.78 -3.27 12.38
N MET A 299 -22.02 -3.23 11.91
CA MET A 299 -22.57 -2.11 11.13
C MET A 299 -23.79 -1.53 11.85
N GLY A 300 -23.64 -0.31 12.36
CA GLY A 300 -24.71 0.45 13.00
C GLY A 300 -25.21 1.59 12.10
N PHE A 301 -26.52 1.87 12.15
CA PHE A 301 -27.09 3.11 11.62
C PHE A 301 -28.08 3.69 12.62
N GLY A 302 -27.68 4.80 13.26
CA GLY A 302 -28.39 5.38 14.39
C GLY A 302 -28.51 4.37 15.54
N THR A 303 -29.74 3.97 15.87
CA THR A 303 -30.00 2.97 16.93
C THR A 303 -30.11 1.53 16.42
N ASN A 304 -30.05 1.33 15.10
CA ASN A 304 -30.17 0.00 14.51
C ASN A 304 -28.81 -0.65 14.36
N ASP A 305 -28.77 -1.95 14.65
CA ASP A 305 -27.61 -2.81 14.47
C ASP A 305 -27.92 -3.84 13.39
N PHE A 306 -27.06 -3.91 12.37
CA PHE A 306 -27.15 -4.85 11.24
C PHE A 306 -26.19 -6.04 11.40
N GLY A 307 -25.38 -6.06 12.45
CA GLY A 307 -24.39 -7.09 12.74
C GLY A 307 -23.18 -7.05 11.82
N ALA A 308 -22.47 -8.17 11.77
CA ALA A 308 -21.25 -8.32 11.01
C ALA A 308 -21.48 -8.40 9.49
N LEU A 309 -20.55 -7.85 8.72
CA LEU A 309 -20.43 -8.03 7.28
C LEU A 309 -19.16 -8.82 6.95
N ALA A 310 -19.28 -9.80 6.06
CA ALA A 310 -18.14 -10.49 5.49
C ALA A 310 -18.27 -10.59 3.97
N LEU A 311 -17.26 -10.09 3.28
CA LEU A 311 -17.07 -10.18 1.83
C LEU A 311 -15.75 -10.92 1.59
N ASP A 312 -15.83 -12.25 1.58
CA ASP A 312 -14.64 -13.10 1.43
C ASP A 312 -14.41 -13.49 -0.03
N ASN A 313 -13.13 -13.75 -0.36
CA ASN A 313 -12.71 -14.19 -1.69
C ASN A 313 -13.22 -13.26 -2.80
N ILE A 314 -13.12 -11.95 -2.56
CA ILE A 314 -13.26 -10.92 -3.58
C ILE A 314 -12.23 -11.25 -4.66
N GLN A 315 -12.71 -11.35 -5.90
CA GLN A 315 -11.88 -11.51 -7.08
C GLN A 315 -12.47 -10.62 -8.18
N ALA A 316 -11.86 -9.46 -8.39
CA ALA A 316 -12.15 -8.64 -9.57
C ALA A 316 -11.04 -8.86 -10.57
N HIS A 317 -11.35 -9.48 -11.71
CA HIS A 317 -10.37 -9.67 -12.78
C HIS A 317 -10.08 -8.38 -13.54
N LYS A 318 -11.05 -7.45 -13.58
CA LYS A 318 -10.93 -6.13 -14.22
C LYS A 318 -11.86 -5.13 -13.52
N LEU A 319 -11.31 -4.02 -13.09
CA LEU A 319 -12.03 -2.78 -12.83
C LEU A 319 -11.41 -1.73 -13.75
N TYR A 320 -12.08 -1.41 -14.84
CA TYR A 320 -11.57 -0.51 -15.86
C TYR A 320 -12.19 0.87 -15.68
N ILE A 321 -11.34 1.86 -15.41
CA ILE A 321 -11.71 3.26 -15.33
C ILE A 321 -10.97 3.99 -16.44
N GLU A 322 -11.71 4.77 -17.22
CA GLU A 322 -11.13 5.57 -18.27
C GLU A 322 -11.48 7.03 -18.06
N ILE A 323 -10.45 7.86 -18.02
CA ILE A 323 -10.58 9.30 -17.93
C ILE A 323 -10.28 9.84 -19.33
N PRO A 324 -11.32 10.25 -20.08
CA PRO A 324 -11.10 10.84 -21.38
C PRO A 324 -10.35 12.16 -21.18
N GLY A 325 -9.26 12.35 -21.92
CA GLY A 325 -8.73 13.68 -22.11
C GLY A 325 -9.79 14.51 -22.83
N ARG A 326 -9.94 15.77 -22.41
CA ARG A 326 -10.61 16.73 -23.28
C ARG A 326 -9.73 16.81 -24.53
N GLY A 327 -10.23 16.32 -25.66
CA GLY A 327 -9.63 16.64 -26.95
C GLY A 327 -9.38 18.14 -26.96
N LEU A 328 -8.17 18.57 -27.29
CA LEU A 328 -7.91 19.99 -27.54
C LEU A 328 -8.95 20.39 -28.57
N GLY A 329 -9.96 21.16 -28.13
CA GLY A 329 -11.12 21.46 -28.93
C GLY A 329 -10.64 21.84 -30.32
N VAL A 330 -11.03 21.05 -31.32
CA VAL A 330 -10.96 21.55 -32.68
C VAL A 330 -11.84 22.81 -32.64
N PRO A 331 -11.30 24.00 -32.93
CA PRO A 331 -12.05 25.25 -32.85
C PRO A 331 -13.31 25.23 -33.71
#